data_AF-A0AA38HXI4-F1
#
_entry.id   AF-A0AA38HXI4-F1
#
_cell.length_a   1.000
_cell.length_b   1.000
_cell.length_c   1.000
_cell.angle_alpha   90.00
_cell.angle_beta   90.00
_cell.angle_gamma   90.00
#
_symmetry.space_group_name_H-M   'P 1'
#
loop_
_entity.id
_entity.type
_entity.pdbx_description
1 polymer ?
#
loop_
_entity_poly.entity_id
_entity_poly.type
_entity_poly.pdbx_seq_one_letter_code
_entity_poly.pdbx_strand_id
1 'polypeptide(L)'
;MTSTPNDSFNTSDHLMDLSVKTFWVIVHYPYSDPECEYEIVSKKDVVFDSWEVLERGAEVTVKYGNAKVQGNVVAVSDDYSGLSANFDDYVQEYKEIKFEKSRNSFCEKRGNRNSFRHVIKIADKETQTDEDTETGNIEYEALKRQYEELQNKYNDLKAAVTEVRTELQGTVLKLGVLKSEEKETFIHKTTLQPVNDNASGYNKENSKQMVQIGSGGTKIPRQVYNSITWTSYSSATRKLLITLFPRSVLATHSLTGKPSPAFISSNKQTKMRLNPTIISDIIEVITKKCLVSESLVRNAITTKCADENKMYKKRLEKRKDDKAANDENDAKKIRLAE
;
A
#
# COMPACT_ATOMS: atom_id res chain seq x y z
N MET A 1 50.51 8.95 -0.43
CA MET A 1 50.07 7.81 -1.26
C MET A 1 48.92 7.13 -0.54
N THR A 2 47.67 7.52 -0.81
CA THR A 2 46.48 6.84 -0.30
C THR A 2 45.40 6.97 -1.35
N SER A 3 45.23 5.90 -2.13
CA SER A 3 44.24 5.75 -3.20
C SER A 3 42.84 5.54 -2.61
N THR A 4 41.90 6.37 -3.04
CA THR A 4 40.46 6.21 -2.79
C THR A 4 39.82 5.34 -3.88
N PRO A 5 38.94 4.38 -3.57
CA PRO A 5 38.19 3.64 -4.57
C PRO A 5 37.00 4.47 -5.07
N ASN A 6 36.92 4.62 -6.39
CA ASN A 6 35.77 5.14 -7.12
C ASN A 6 34.76 4.00 -7.31
N ASP A 7 33.65 4.02 -6.58
CA ASP A 7 32.46 3.23 -6.90
C ASP A 7 31.43 4.13 -7.57
N SER A 8 31.53 4.22 -8.90
CA SER A 8 30.47 4.72 -9.76
C SER A 8 29.45 3.61 -10.00
N PHE A 9 28.33 3.65 -9.27
CA PHE A 9 27.16 2.83 -9.62
C PHE A 9 26.58 3.33 -10.94
N ASN A 10 26.92 2.60 -11.99
CA ASN A 10 26.46 2.79 -13.36
C ASN A 10 25.11 2.07 -13.49
N THR A 11 24.00 2.75 -13.19
CA THR A 11 22.67 2.31 -13.63
C THR A 11 22.52 2.64 -15.10
N SER A 12 23.13 1.80 -15.93
CA SER A 12 22.85 1.76 -17.36
C SER A 12 21.43 1.22 -17.54
N ASP A 13 20.52 2.10 -17.98
CA ASP A 13 19.21 1.75 -18.50
C ASP A 13 19.37 0.64 -19.55
N HIS A 14 19.03 -0.59 -19.16
CA HIS A 14 19.04 -1.74 -20.05
C HIS A 14 17.78 -1.65 -20.92
N LEU A 15 17.91 -1.00 -22.08
CA LEU A 15 16.91 -1.01 -23.14
C LEU A 15 16.73 -2.47 -23.61
N MET A 16 15.57 -3.05 -23.28
CA MET A 16 15.23 -4.42 -23.65
C MET A 16 14.50 -4.42 -25.00
N ASP A 17 15.04 -5.13 -25.99
CA ASP A 17 14.33 -5.44 -27.23
C ASP A 17 13.19 -6.44 -26.92
N LEU A 18 11.95 -5.94 -26.96
CA LEU A 18 10.74 -6.71 -26.66
C LEU A 18 10.25 -7.55 -27.84
N SER A 19 10.87 -7.41 -29.02
CA SER A 19 10.39 -8.08 -30.24
C SER A 19 10.54 -9.60 -30.15
N VAL A 20 11.62 -10.10 -29.55
CA VAL A 20 11.97 -11.54 -29.61
C VAL A 20 11.69 -12.31 -28.30
N LYS A 21 11.57 -11.63 -27.16
CA LYS A 21 11.44 -12.33 -25.86
C LYS A 21 10.00 -12.72 -25.51
N THR A 22 9.86 -13.87 -24.86
CA THR A 22 8.68 -14.22 -24.07
C THR A 22 8.65 -13.32 -22.84
N PHE A 23 7.54 -12.61 -22.63
CA PHE A 23 7.33 -11.83 -21.42
C PHE A 23 5.92 -12.06 -20.88
N TRP A 24 5.76 -11.65 -19.63
CA TRP A 24 4.59 -11.79 -18.80
C TRP A 24 4.16 -10.41 -18.33
N VAL A 25 2.86 -10.21 -18.29
CA VAL A 25 2.25 -8.92 -17.98
C VAL A 25 1.24 -9.12 -16.86
N ILE A 26 1.35 -8.33 -15.79
CA ILE A 26 0.25 -8.23 -14.82
C ILE A 26 -0.77 -7.27 -15.41
N VAL A 27 -2.01 -7.71 -15.55
CA VAL A 27 -3.12 -6.91 -16.12
C VAL A 27 -4.16 -6.65 -15.03
N HIS A 28 -4.62 -5.40 -14.92
CA HIS A 28 -5.70 -4.96 -14.05
C HIS A 28 -7.01 -4.83 -14.82
N TYR A 29 -8.06 -5.53 -14.37
CA TYR A 29 -9.40 -5.48 -14.95
C TYR A 29 -10.35 -4.65 -14.06
N PRO A 30 -10.56 -3.35 -14.37
CA PRO A 30 -11.29 -2.45 -13.48
C PRO A 30 -12.79 -2.74 -13.35
N TYR A 31 -13.35 -3.61 -14.21
CA TYR A 31 -14.77 -3.96 -14.24
C TYR A 31 -15.05 -5.42 -13.87
N SER A 32 -14.02 -6.17 -13.48
CA SER A 32 -14.16 -7.56 -13.05
C SER A 32 -14.53 -7.65 -11.56
N ASP A 33 -14.96 -8.83 -11.14
CA ASP A 33 -15.17 -9.12 -9.72
C ASP A 33 -13.86 -8.91 -8.92
N PRO A 34 -13.93 -8.49 -7.64
CA PRO A 34 -12.74 -8.18 -6.83
C PRO A 34 -11.73 -9.32 -6.70
N GLU A 35 -12.18 -10.58 -6.85
CA GLU A 35 -11.31 -11.76 -6.79
C GLU A 35 -10.55 -12.01 -8.10
N CYS A 36 -10.98 -11.41 -9.22
CA CYS A 36 -10.37 -11.55 -10.54
C CYS A 36 -9.90 -10.20 -11.08
N GLU A 37 -9.59 -9.27 -10.18
CA GLU A 37 -9.21 -7.89 -10.54
C GLU A 37 -7.82 -7.85 -11.22
N TYR A 38 -6.97 -8.85 -10.99
CA TYR A 38 -5.60 -8.91 -11.52
C TYR A 38 -5.25 -10.32 -12.00
N GLU A 39 -4.49 -10.41 -13.09
CA GLU A 39 -4.00 -11.67 -13.63
C GLU A 39 -2.61 -11.50 -14.27
N ILE A 40 -1.80 -12.56 -14.24
CA ILE A 40 -0.55 -12.64 -15.00
C ILE A 40 -0.85 -13.28 -16.36
N VAL A 41 -0.60 -12.55 -17.43
CA VAL A 41 -0.94 -12.94 -18.79
C VAL A 41 0.33 -13.08 -19.63
N SER A 42 0.37 -14.08 -20.50
CA SER A 42 1.49 -14.28 -21.43
C SER A 42 1.44 -13.30 -22.60
N LYS A 43 2.59 -12.96 -23.20
CA LYS A 43 2.68 -12.16 -24.45
C LYS A 43 1.72 -12.64 -25.54
N LYS A 44 1.48 -13.96 -25.67
CA LYS A 44 0.67 -14.55 -26.74
C LYS A 44 -0.82 -14.19 -26.62
N ASP A 45 -1.26 -13.95 -25.39
CA ASP A 45 -2.67 -13.69 -25.09
C ASP A 45 -2.97 -12.18 -25.03
N VAL A 46 -1.94 -11.35 -24.91
CA VAL A 46 -2.07 -9.89 -24.93
C VAL A 46 -2.08 -9.38 -26.37
N VAL A 47 -3.04 -8.52 -26.70
CA VAL A 47 -3.15 -7.78 -27.97
C VAL A 47 -2.94 -6.31 -27.66
N PHE A 48 -1.95 -5.73 -28.33
CA PHE A 48 -1.57 -4.33 -28.16
C PHE A 48 -1.17 -3.73 -29.51
N ASP A 49 -1.55 -2.47 -29.75
CA ASP A 49 -1.42 -1.82 -31.06
C ASP A 49 0.04 -1.51 -31.43
N SER A 50 0.92 -1.29 -30.44
CA SER A 50 2.35 -1.09 -30.68
C SER A 50 3.19 -1.67 -29.54
N TRP A 51 3.84 -2.80 -29.77
CA TRP A 51 4.74 -3.44 -28.80
C TRP A 51 6.03 -2.67 -28.54
N GLU A 52 6.27 -1.58 -29.28
CA GLU A 52 7.46 -0.75 -29.13
C GLU A 52 7.53 -0.12 -27.74
N VAL A 53 6.38 0.19 -27.13
CA VAL A 53 6.33 0.83 -25.81
C VAL A 53 5.14 0.31 -25.00
N LEU A 54 5.30 -0.84 -24.35
CA LEU A 54 4.33 -1.33 -23.37
C LEU A 54 4.60 -0.69 -22.00
N GLU A 55 3.94 0.43 -21.71
CA GLU A 55 4.13 1.16 -20.44
C GLU A 55 3.15 0.71 -19.35
N ARG A 56 3.56 0.88 -18.09
CA ARG A 56 2.67 0.74 -16.93
C ARG A 56 1.49 1.72 -17.05
N GLY A 57 0.28 1.17 -17.00
CA GLY A 57 -0.99 1.89 -17.16
C GLY A 57 -1.47 1.97 -18.60
N ALA A 58 -0.78 1.39 -19.57
CA ALA A 58 -1.28 1.24 -20.92
C ALA A 58 -2.51 0.32 -20.94
N GLU A 59 -3.48 0.64 -21.80
CA GLU A 59 -4.65 -0.21 -22.01
C GLU A 59 -4.30 -1.33 -23.00
N VAL A 60 -4.58 -2.56 -22.62
CA VAL A 60 -4.31 -3.77 -23.40
C VAL A 60 -5.57 -4.60 -23.53
N THR A 61 -5.65 -5.42 -24.58
CA THR A 61 -6.75 -6.38 -24.75
C THR A 61 -6.21 -7.80 -24.56
N VAL A 62 -6.75 -8.55 -23.62
CA VAL A 62 -6.38 -9.94 -23.36
C VAL A 62 -7.37 -10.90 -24.03
N LYS A 63 -6.86 -11.91 -24.71
CA LYS A 63 -7.62 -12.96 -25.40
C LYS A 63 -7.84 -14.16 -24.48
N TYR A 64 -9.09 -14.59 -24.38
CA TYR A 64 -9.49 -15.86 -23.74
C TYR A 64 -10.27 -16.70 -24.75
N GLY A 65 -9.56 -17.49 -25.55
CA GLY A 65 -10.16 -18.19 -26.70
C GLY A 65 -10.74 -17.19 -27.70
N ASN A 66 -12.07 -17.18 -27.85
CA ASN A 66 -12.79 -16.25 -28.74
C ASN A 66 -13.17 -14.93 -28.06
N ALA A 67 -13.06 -14.83 -26.74
CA ALA A 67 -13.37 -13.63 -25.99
C ALA A 67 -12.17 -12.68 -25.93
N LYS A 68 -12.45 -11.38 -25.81
CA LYS A 68 -11.47 -10.30 -25.65
C LYS A 68 -11.88 -9.40 -24.50
N VAL A 69 -10.97 -9.14 -23.58
CA VAL A 69 -11.22 -8.34 -22.37
C VAL A 69 -10.20 -7.21 -22.30
N GLN A 70 -10.65 -5.97 -22.08
CA GLN A 70 -9.76 -4.83 -21.90
C GLN A 70 -9.28 -4.73 -20.46
N GLY A 71 -7.99 -4.45 -20.28
CA GLY A 71 -7.36 -4.25 -18.98
C GLY A 71 -6.22 -3.25 -19.05
N ASN A 72 -5.62 -2.93 -17.90
CA ASN A 72 -4.51 -1.99 -17.81
C ASN A 72 -3.23 -2.71 -17.38
N VAL A 73 -2.11 -2.42 -18.02
CA VAL A 73 -0.80 -2.96 -17.65
C VAL A 73 -0.39 -2.47 -16.27
N VAL A 74 -0.03 -3.40 -15.38
CA VAL A 74 0.45 -3.11 -14.02
C VAL A 74 1.96 -3.24 -13.94
N ALA A 75 2.51 -4.32 -14.50
CA ALA A 75 3.93 -4.61 -14.56
C ALA A 75 4.22 -5.52 -15.76
N VAL A 76 5.45 -5.47 -16.27
CA VAL A 76 5.95 -6.29 -17.37
C VAL A 76 7.27 -6.89 -16.93
N SER A 77 7.46 -8.20 -17.14
CA SER A 77 8.72 -8.88 -16.84
C SER A 77 8.94 -10.04 -17.81
N ASP A 78 10.19 -10.33 -18.12
CA ASP A 78 10.59 -11.53 -18.86
C ASP A 78 10.66 -12.79 -17.98
N ASP A 79 10.68 -12.64 -16.65
CA ASP A 79 10.67 -13.75 -15.69
C ASP A 79 9.31 -13.90 -15.00
N TYR A 80 8.58 -14.97 -15.35
CA TYR A 80 7.32 -15.33 -14.69
C TYR A 80 7.50 -15.56 -13.19
N SER A 81 8.61 -16.20 -12.78
CA SER A 81 8.82 -16.59 -11.38
C SER A 81 9.00 -15.35 -10.51
N GLY A 82 9.84 -14.41 -10.94
CA GLY A 82 10.00 -13.12 -10.28
C GLY A 82 8.72 -12.27 -10.29
N LEU A 83 7.96 -12.30 -11.38
CA LEU A 83 6.68 -11.57 -11.46
C LEU A 83 5.63 -12.16 -10.52
N SER A 84 5.55 -13.49 -10.45
CA SER A 84 4.61 -14.24 -9.60
C SER A 84 4.96 -14.12 -8.12
N ALA A 85 6.24 -14.25 -7.76
CA ALA A 85 6.72 -14.13 -6.38
C ALA A 85 6.46 -12.73 -5.78
N ASN A 86 6.48 -11.69 -6.61
CA ASN A 86 6.25 -10.30 -6.21
C ASN A 86 4.86 -9.77 -6.64
N PHE A 87 3.92 -10.65 -6.97
CA PHE A 87 2.62 -10.28 -7.51
C PHE A 87 1.86 -9.30 -6.61
N ASP A 88 1.76 -9.62 -5.32
CA ASP A 88 1.06 -8.79 -4.33
C ASP A 88 1.70 -7.40 -4.18
N ASP A 89 3.03 -7.33 -4.22
CA ASP A 89 3.77 -6.06 -4.11
C ASP A 89 3.48 -5.15 -5.31
N TYR A 90 3.51 -5.68 -6.54
CA TYR A 90 3.17 -4.92 -7.75
C TYR A 90 1.72 -4.43 -7.75
N VAL A 91 0.79 -5.29 -7.32
CA VAL A 91 -0.63 -4.95 -7.19
C VAL A 91 -0.81 -3.83 -6.17
N GLN A 92 -0.16 -3.93 -5.02
CA GLN A 92 -0.28 -2.95 -3.94
C GLN A 92 0.32 -1.60 -4.35
N GLU A 93 1.49 -1.60 -4.96
CA GLU A 93 2.13 -0.39 -5.49
C GLU A 93 1.25 0.28 -6.56
N TYR A 94 0.63 -0.50 -7.45
CA TYR A 94 -0.28 0.03 -8.47
C TYR A 94 -1.55 0.65 -7.86
N LYS A 95 -2.12 0.01 -6.83
CA LYS A 95 -3.25 0.57 -6.07
C LYS A 95 -2.88 1.91 -5.43
N GLU A 96 -1.68 2.02 -4.85
CA GLU A 96 -1.18 3.28 -4.29
C GLU A 96 -1.03 4.38 -5.35
N ILE A 97 -0.46 4.07 -6.52
CA ILE A 97 -0.30 5.03 -7.62
C ILE A 97 -1.66 5.48 -8.16
N LYS A 98 -2.60 4.56 -8.39
CA LYS A 98 -3.95 4.88 -8.88
C LYS A 98 -4.71 5.74 -7.86
N PHE A 99 -4.58 5.42 -6.57
CA PHE A 99 -5.15 6.22 -5.50
C PHE A 99 -4.56 7.65 -5.47
N GLU A 100 -3.25 7.80 -5.64
CA GLU A 100 -2.59 9.10 -5.68
C GLU A 100 -2.97 9.91 -6.94
N LYS A 101 -3.11 9.27 -8.11
CA LYS A 101 -3.64 9.90 -9.33
C LYS A 101 -5.07 10.42 -9.14
N SER A 102 -5.94 9.65 -8.48
CA SER A 102 -7.32 10.09 -8.15
C SER A 102 -7.35 11.27 -7.17
N ARG A 103 -6.39 11.36 -6.23
CA ARG A 103 -6.25 12.53 -5.33
C ARG A 103 -5.76 13.76 -6.09
N ASN A 104 -4.86 13.59 -7.05
CA ASN A 104 -4.32 14.69 -7.84
C ASN A 104 -5.29 15.16 -8.93
N SER A 105 -6.08 14.27 -9.56
CA SER A 105 -7.08 14.63 -10.57
C SER A 105 -8.24 15.45 -10.00
N PHE A 106 -8.58 15.27 -8.71
CA PHE A 106 -9.51 16.15 -7.99
C PHE A 106 -8.94 17.57 -7.80
N CYS A 107 -7.62 17.73 -7.83
CA CYS A 107 -6.94 19.03 -7.71
C CYS A 107 -6.62 19.68 -9.07
N GLU A 108 -6.53 18.89 -10.15
CA GLU A 108 -6.06 19.30 -11.49
C GLU A 108 -7.15 19.85 -12.43
N LYS A 109 -8.41 19.94 -11.98
CA LYS A 109 -9.44 20.71 -12.73
C LYS A 109 -9.19 22.23 -12.78
N ARG A 110 -8.03 22.72 -12.33
CA ARG A 110 -7.53 24.07 -12.62
C ARG A 110 -6.05 24.00 -12.97
N GLY A 111 -5.79 24.03 -14.28
CA GLY A 111 -4.57 24.56 -14.90
C GLY A 111 -3.24 23.93 -14.51
N ASN A 112 -2.68 23.11 -15.40
CA ASN A 112 -1.49 23.43 -16.18
C ASN A 112 -0.75 22.14 -16.56
N ARG A 113 -0.54 21.93 -17.87
CA ARG A 113 0.16 20.78 -18.43
C ARG A 113 1.66 21.00 -18.26
N ASN A 114 2.29 20.24 -17.37
CA ASN A 114 3.66 19.74 -17.53
C ASN A 114 3.93 18.70 -16.44
N SER A 115 3.40 17.50 -16.64
CA SER A 115 3.81 16.33 -15.86
C SER A 115 4.90 15.60 -16.64
N PHE A 116 6.07 15.48 -16.02
CA PHE A 116 7.21 14.69 -16.49
C PHE A 116 6.73 13.32 -16.96
N ARG A 117 6.76 13.13 -18.28
CA ARG A 117 6.62 11.85 -18.96
C ARG A 117 8.02 11.25 -19.00
N HIS A 118 8.26 10.15 -18.30
CA HIS A 118 9.42 9.31 -18.56
C HIS A 118 9.17 8.58 -19.89
N VAL A 119 9.58 9.21 -20.99
CA VAL A 119 9.57 8.59 -22.32
C VAL A 119 10.89 7.84 -22.45
N ILE A 120 10.85 6.52 -22.41
CA ILE A 120 11.97 5.67 -22.80
C ILE A 120 11.92 5.62 -24.34
N LYS A 121 12.93 6.19 -25.00
CA LYS A 121 13.09 6.10 -26.46
C LYS A 121 14.08 5.00 -26.78
N ILE A 122 13.72 4.11 -27.71
CA ILE A 122 14.60 3.07 -28.24
C ILE A 122 14.86 3.37 -29.72
N ALA A 123 16.10 3.15 -30.16
CA ALA A 123 16.56 3.35 -31.52
C ALA A 123 16.77 2.00 -32.22
N ASP A 124 16.39 1.94 -33.50
CA ASP A 124 16.44 0.74 -34.34
C ASP A 124 17.88 0.34 -34.69
N LYS A 125 18.21 -0.95 -34.52
CA LYS A 125 19.27 -1.63 -35.30
C LYS A 125 18.95 -3.11 -35.52
N GLU A 126 19.19 -3.54 -36.76
CA GLU A 126 18.86 -4.83 -37.38
C GLU A 126 19.78 -6.01 -36.97
N THR A 127 19.15 -7.19 -36.93
CA THR A 127 19.61 -8.57 -37.28
C THR A 127 20.93 -9.14 -36.75
N GLN A 128 20.90 -10.33 -36.13
CA GLN A 128 21.17 -11.64 -36.79
C GLN A 128 20.94 -12.84 -35.83
N THR A 129 20.59 -13.99 -36.39
CA THR A 129 20.23 -15.28 -35.76
C THR A 129 21.41 -16.02 -35.14
N ASP A 130 21.16 -16.97 -34.22
CA ASP A 130 21.48 -18.40 -34.45
C ASP A 130 20.98 -19.30 -33.30
N GLU A 131 20.81 -20.57 -33.65
CA GLU A 131 20.09 -21.67 -33.00
C GLU A 131 20.80 -22.29 -31.78
N ASP A 132 20.02 -23.06 -31.02
CA ASP A 132 20.38 -24.25 -30.21
C ASP A 132 19.95 -24.14 -28.74
N THR A 133 19.05 -25.02 -28.30
CA THR A 133 19.20 -25.87 -27.10
C THR A 133 17.95 -26.73 -26.84
N GLU A 134 18.00 -27.96 -27.34
CA GLU A 134 16.98 -29.01 -27.13
C GLU A 134 17.08 -29.68 -25.74
N THR A 135 18.03 -29.27 -24.90
CA THR A 135 18.31 -29.85 -23.57
C THR A 135 17.48 -29.26 -22.43
N GLY A 136 16.86 -28.08 -22.59
CA GLY A 136 16.06 -27.42 -21.55
C GLY A 136 14.68 -28.06 -21.30
N ASN A 137 14.22 -28.94 -22.20
CA ASN A 137 12.85 -29.46 -22.16
C ASN A 137 12.67 -30.61 -21.14
N ILE A 138 13.74 -31.33 -20.79
CA ILE A 138 13.66 -32.49 -19.88
C ILE A 138 13.58 -32.06 -18.41
N GLU A 139 14.33 -31.02 -18.03
CA GLU A 139 14.36 -30.51 -16.67
C GLU A 139 13.05 -29.81 -16.29
N TYR A 140 12.44 -29.12 -17.25
CA TYR A 140 11.14 -28.47 -17.07
C TYR A 140 10.01 -29.48 -16.80
N GLU A 141 9.96 -30.60 -17.54
CA GLU A 141 8.94 -31.63 -17.34
C GLU A 141 9.11 -32.37 -16.00
N ALA A 142 10.35 -32.56 -15.52
CA ALA A 142 10.60 -33.12 -14.20
C ALA A 142 10.11 -32.19 -13.08
N LEU A 143 10.37 -30.89 -13.21
CA LEU A 143 9.94 -29.88 -12.24
C LEU A 143 8.41 -29.75 -12.19
N LYS A 144 7.76 -29.81 -13.36
CA LYS A 144 6.29 -29.79 -13.48
C LYS A 144 5.62 -30.95 -12.73
N ARG A 145 6.18 -32.17 -12.82
CA ARG A 145 5.67 -33.33 -12.06
C ARG A 145 5.79 -33.15 -10.55
N GLN A 146 6.91 -32.61 -10.06
CA GLN A 146 7.07 -32.35 -8.63
C GLN A 146 6.05 -31.32 -8.11
N TYR A 147 5.75 -30.31 -8.91
CA TYR A 147 4.74 -29.31 -8.55
C TYR A 147 3.33 -29.93 -8.45
N GLU A 148 2.95 -30.77 -9.42
CA GLU A 148 1.66 -31.48 -9.40
C GLU A 148 1.52 -32.41 -8.18
N GLU A 149 2.58 -33.15 -7.83
CA GLU A 149 2.59 -33.98 -6.61
C GLU A 149 2.43 -33.15 -5.32
N LEU A 150 3.08 -31.99 -5.25
CA LEU A 150 2.98 -31.11 -4.08
C LEU A 150 1.57 -30.51 -3.96
N GLN A 151 0.95 -30.19 -5.09
CA GLN A 151 -0.41 -29.65 -5.13
C GLN A 151 -1.45 -30.69 -4.70
N ASN A 152 -1.26 -31.96 -5.08
CA ASN A 152 -2.10 -33.06 -4.59
C ASN A 152 -1.96 -33.25 -3.08
N LYS A 153 -0.74 -33.25 -2.54
CA LYS A 153 -0.51 -33.34 -1.08
C LYS A 153 -1.15 -32.18 -0.31
N TYR A 154 -1.11 -30.97 -0.86
CA TYR A 154 -1.77 -29.81 -0.26
C TYR A 154 -3.29 -29.97 -0.23
N ASN A 155 -3.89 -30.47 -1.32
CA ASN A 155 -5.33 -30.71 -1.39
C ASN A 155 -5.79 -31.80 -0.40
N ASP A 156 -5.02 -32.87 -0.25
CA ASP A 156 -5.29 -33.94 0.73
C ASP A 156 -5.24 -33.39 2.17
N LEU A 157 -4.22 -32.57 2.48
CA LEU A 157 -4.10 -31.93 3.79
C LEU A 157 -5.26 -30.97 4.07
N LYS A 158 -5.69 -30.21 3.06
CA LYS A 158 -6.83 -29.30 3.16
C LYS A 158 -8.13 -30.07 3.43
N ALA A 159 -8.31 -31.23 2.81
CA ALA A 159 -9.45 -32.10 3.07
C ALA A 159 -9.44 -32.62 4.52
N ALA A 160 -8.30 -33.12 5.01
CA ALA A 160 -8.15 -33.62 6.37
C ALA A 160 -8.40 -32.52 7.44
N VAL A 161 -7.90 -31.30 7.23
CA VAL A 161 -8.17 -30.17 8.13
C VAL A 161 -9.66 -29.82 8.16
N THR A 162 -10.35 -29.95 7.03
CA THR A 162 -11.79 -29.68 6.94
C THR A 162 -12.58 -30.73 7.72
N GLU A 163 -12.19 -32.00 7.67
CA GLU A 163 -12.80 -33.09 8.43
C GLU A 163 -12.62 -32.91 9.96
N VAL A 164 -11.40 -32.58 10.42
CA VAL A 164 -11.16 -32.30 11.85
C VAL A 164 -11.99 -31.11 12.32
N ARG A 165 -12.15 -30.09 11.47
CA ARG A 165 -12.97 -28.91 11.81
C ARG A 165 -14.45 -29.26 11.96
N THR A 166 -15.00 -30.11 11.09
CA THR A 166 -16.42 -30.51 11.19
C THR A 166 -16.66 -31.40 12.40
N GLU A 167 -15.73 -32.29 12.74
CA GLU A 167 -15.79 -33.10 13.96
C GLU A 167 -15.75 -32.22 15.22
N LEU A 168 -14.85 -31.22 15.26
CA LEU A 168 -14.77 -30.27 16.36
C LEU A 168 -16.06 -29.45 16.52
N GLN A 169 -16.66 -29.01 15.40
CA GLN A 169 -17.95 -28.31 15.45
C GLN A 169 -19.09 -29.21 15.98
N GLY A 170 -19.11 -30.49 15.61
CA GLY A 170 -20.07 -31.46 16.12
C GLY A 170 -19.95 -31.69 17.63
N THR A 171 -18.72 -31.79 18.15
CA THR A 171 -18.48 -31.97 19.60
C THR A 171 -18.85 -30.73 20.41
N VAL A 172 -18.57 -29.52 19.90
CA VAL A 172 -18.98 -28.26 20.53
C VAL A 172 -20.50 -28.15 20.64
N LEU A 173 -21.25 -28.54 19.59
CA LEU A 173 -22.71 -28.56 19.64
C LEU A 173 -23.24 -29.56 20.67
N LYS A 174 -22.63 -30.75 20.77
CA LYS A 174 -23.01 -31.78 21.74
C LYS A 174 -22.76 -31.35 23.20
N LEU A 175 -21.68 -30.61 23.46
CA LEU A 175 -21.38 -30.05 24.78
C LEU A 175 -22.28 -28.85 25.16
N GLY A 176 -22.79 -28.10 24.17
CA GLY A 176 -23.73 -27.00 24.39
C GLY A 176 -25.12 -27.45 24.86
N VAL A 177 -25.54 -28.68 24.52
CA VAL A 177 -26.87 -29.23 24.85
C VAL A 177 -26.92 -29.85 26.25
N LEU A 178 -25.79 -30.24 26.84
CA LEU A 178 -25.73 -30.90 28.15
C LEU A 178 -25.71 -29.96 29.36
N LYS A 179 -26.01 -28.66 29.19
CA LYS A 179 -26.04 -27.67 30.30
C LYS A 179 -27.44 -27.27 30.80
N SER A 180 -28.50 -27.96 30.37
CA SER A 180 -29.87 -27.67 30.78
C SER A 180 -30.52 -28.88 31.44
N GLU A 181 -30.08 -29.23 32.66
CA GLU A 181 -30.91 -29.95 33.65
C GLU A 181 -30.11 -30.10 34.95
N GLU A 182 -30.15 -29.09 35.81
CA GLU A 182 -30.16 -29.26 37.27
C GLU A 182 -30.60 -27.94 37.92
N LYS A 183 -31.65 -28.04 38.76
CA LYS A 183 -32.45 -26.95 39.31
C LYS A 183 -31.90 -26.42 40.65
N GLU A 184 -32.01 -25.10 40.79
CA GLU A 184 -32.46 -24.30 41.94
C GLU A 184 -32.03 -24.65 43.38
N THR A 185 -31.34 -23.70 44.03
CA THR A 185 -31.95 -22.77 45.01
C THR A 185 -30.86 -21.86 45.62
N PHE A 186 -30.96 -20.54 45.44
CA PHE A 186 -30.93 -19.51 46.51
C PHE A 186 -30.84 -18.10 45.92
N ILE A 187 -31.65 -17.23 46.50
CA ILE A 187 -32.01 -15.88 46.06
C ILE A 187 -31.09 -14.84 46.74
N HIS A 188 -30.38 -13.99 45.97
CA HIS A 188 -30.51 -12.52 46.01
C HIS A 188 -29.55 -11.76 45.06
N LYS A 189 -30.18 -10.87 44.28
CA LYS A 189 -29.70 -9.56 43.76
C LYS A 189 -29.01 -9.48 42.37
N THR A 190 -29.86 -9.62 41.35
CA THR A 190 -30.15 -8.69 40.22
C THR A 190 -29.32 -7.38 40.18
N THR A 191 -28.79 -6.87 39.06
CA THR A 191 -29.27 -6.90 37.67
C THR A 191 -28.13 -6.57 36.69
N LEU A 192 -27.76 -7.50 35.81
CA LEU A 192 -27.18 -7.23 34.49
C LEU A 192 -27.97 -8.07 33.48
N GLN A 193 -28.66 -7.39 32.56
CA GLN A 193 -29.24 -7.93 31.33
C GLN A 193 -29.47 -6.74 30.36
N PRO A 194 -29.79 -6.95 29.09
CA PRO A 194 -29.09 -7.75 28.09
C PRO A 194 -28.93 -6.95 26.78
N VAL A 195 -28.29 -7.55 25.78
CA VAL A 195 -28.29 -7.09 24.38
C VAL A 195 -29.73 -7.10 23.85
N ASN A 196 -30.17 -6.00 23.25
CA ASN A 196 -31.38 -5.95 22.43
C ASN A 196 -31.03 -5.32 21.09
N ASP A 197 -31.17 -6.11 20.02
CA ASP A 197 -31.17 -5.66 18.64
C ASP A 197 -32.49 -4.95 18.35
N ASN A 198 -32.43 -3.64 18.07
CA ASN A 198 -33.10 -2.94 16.95
C ASN A 198 -33.26 -1.42 17.20
N ALA A 199 -32.84 -0.65 16.19
CA ALA A 199 -33.25 0.72 15.83
C ALA A 199 -32.84 1.94 16.69
N SER A 200 -31.90 2.69 16.12
CA SER A 200 -31.75 4.16 16.12
C SER A 200 -31.79 4.93 17.46
N GLY A 201 -30.66 4.95 18.16
CA GLY A 201 -30.39 5.92 19.22
C GLY A 201 -28.89 6.19 19.32
N TYR A 202 -28.35 7.08 18.47
CA TYR A 202 -26.97 7.55 18.60
C TYR A 202 -26.81 8.32 19.93
N ASN A 203 -26.38 7.62 20.97
CA ASN A 203 -26.03 8.19 22.27
C ASN A 203 -24.90 9.22 22.11
N LYS A 204 -25.27 10.50 22.19
CA LYS A 204 -24.39 11.68 22.03
C LYS A 204 -23.30 11.77 23.12
N GLU A 205 -23.43 11.00 24.20
CA GLU A 205 -22.57 11.07 25.39
C GLU A 205 -21.27 10.24 25.29
N ASN A 206 -21.25 9.19 24.47
CA ASN A 206 -20.05 8.37 24.24
C ASN A 206 -18.95 9.10 23.43
N SER A 207 -19.25 10.27 22.86
CA SER A 207 -18.32 11.04 22.02
C SER A 207 -17.18 11.72 22.81
N LYS A 208 -17.35 11.90 24.14
CA LYS A 208 -16.35 12.56 24.99
C LYS A 208 -15.41 11.58 25.72
N GLN A 209 -15.61 10.27 25.61
CA GLN A 209 -14.79 9.31 26.32
C GLN A 209 -13.37 9.29 25.74
N MET A 210 -12.36 9.45 26.60
CA MET A 210 -10.94 9.40 26.25
C MET A 210 -10.35 8.03 26.61
N VAL A 211 -9.48 7.50 25.76
CA VAL A 211 -8.79 6.22 25.94
C VAL A 211 -7.29 6.47 26.05
N GLN A 212 -6.66 5.93 27.09
CA GLN A 212 -5.22 5.96 27.26
C GLN A 212 -4.58 4.86 26.40
N ILE A 213 -3.54 5.23 25.63
CA ILE A 213 -2.89 4.30 24.68
C ILE A 213 -1.58 3.70 25.21
N GLY A 214 -0.86 4.38 26.09
CA GLY A 214 0.43 3.92 26.62
C GLY A 214 0.67 4.29 28.07
N SER A 215 1.79 3.83 28.61
CA SER A 215 2.21 4.01 30.01
C SER A 215 2.51 5.47 30.38
N GLY A 216 2.88 6.31 29.41
CA GLY A 216 3.12 7.74 29.55
C GLY A 216 1.86 8.61 29.68
N GLY A 217 0.67 7.99 29.66
CA GLY A 217 -0.58 8.69 29.94
C GLY A 217 -1.18 9.43 28.74
N THR A 218 -0.66 9.22 27.53
CA THR A 218 -1.24 9.81 26.30
C THR A 218 -2.65 9.28 26.08
N LYS A 219 -3.59 10.20 25.83
CA LYS A 219 -5.02 9.90 25.63
C LYS A 219 -5.50 10.35 24.25
N ILE A 220 -6.39 9.55 23.65
CA ILE A 220 -7.09 9.90 22.41
C ILE A 220 -8.60 9.70 22.56
N PRO A 221 -9.45 10.36 21.76
CA PRO A 221 -10.88 10.10 21.77
C PRO A 221 -11.20 8.64 21.43
N ARG A 222 -12.16 8.04 22.16
CA ARG A 222 -12.55 6.64 21.98
C ARG A 222 -13.03 6.33 20.56
N GLN A 223 -13.74 7.29 19.94
CA GLN A 223 -14.18 7.16 18.56
C GLN A 223 -12.99 6.98 17.60
N VAL A 224 -11.90 7.73 17.81
CA VAL A 224 -10.69 7.57 17.00
C VAL A 224 -10.04 6.23 17.29
N TYR A 225 -9.90 5.85 18.56
CA TYR A 225 -9.33 4.56 18.96
C TYR A 225 -10.04 3.36 18.28
N ASN A 226 -11.37 3.37 18.28
CA ASN A 226 -12.17 2.31 17.66
C ASN A 226 -12.10 2.30 16.12
N SER A 227 -11.79 3.45 15.50
CA SER A 227 -11.66 3.56 14.04
C SER A 227 -10.29 3.08 13.50
N ILE A 228 -9.35 2.73 14.37
CA ILE A 228 -8.01 2.31 13.96
C ILE A 228 -8.03 0.86 13.47
N THR A 229 -7.47 0.64 12.27
CA THR A 229 -7.23 -0.68 11.71
C THR A 229 -5.94 -1.28 12.27
N TRP A 230 -6.06 -2.02 13.38
CA TRP A 230 -4.93 -2.64 14.06
C TRP A 230 -4.25 -3.78 13.28
N THR A 231 -4.81 -4.21 12.15
CA THR A 231 -4.19 -5.18 11.24
C THR A 231 -2.98 -4.61 10.48
N SER A 232 -2.89 -3.29 10.32
CA SER A 232 -1.81 -2.62 9.60
C SER A 232 -1.10 -1.63 10.52
N TYR A 233 0.11 -1.98 10.96
CA TYR A 233 0.91 -1.12 11.84
C TYR A 233 1.18 0.26 11.22
N SER A 234 1.43 0.31 9.90
CA SER A 234 1.68 1.56 9.17
C SER A 234 0.46 2.48 9.20
N SER A 235 -0.72 1.95 8.89
CA SER A 235 -1.98 2.70 8.89
C SER A 235 -2.35 3.18 10.30
N ALA A 236 -2.24 2.28 11.28
CA ALA A 236 -2.52 2.59 12.69
C ALA A 236 -1.57 3.68 13.22
N THR A 237 -0.27 3.57 12.95
CA THR A 237 0.73 4.57 13.34
C THR A 237 0.43 5.93 12.72
N ARG A 238 0.17 5.96 11.40
CA ARG A 238 -0.16 7.22 10.69
C ARG A 238 -1.43 7.86 11.25
N LYS A 239 -2.46 7.08 11.59
CA LYS A 239 -3.73 7.56 12.17
C LYS A 239 -3.52 8.14 13.58
N LEU A 240 -2.72 7.50 14.42
CA LEU A 240 -2.38 8.01 15.74
C LEU A 240 -1.61 9.33 15.65
N LEU A 241 -0.60 9.41 14.77
CA LEU A 241 0.22 10.62 14.61
C LEU A 241 -0.61 11.84 14.21
N ILE A 242 -1.53 11.69 13.24
CA ILE A 242 -2.37 12.82 12.82
C ILE A 242 -3.44 13.22 13.85
N THR A 243 -3.72 12.34 14.81
CA THR A 243 -4.66 12.59 15.91
C THR A 243 -3.96 13.32 17.05
N LEU A 244 -2.72 12.91 17.36
CA LEU A 244 -1.96 13.41 18.50
C LEU A 244 -1.14 14.67 18.17
N PHE A 245 -0.75 14.84 16.92
CA PHE A 245 0.05 15.98 16.47
C PHE A 245 -0.64 16.74 15.35
N PRO A 246 -0.68 18.08 15.42
CA PRO A 246 -1.05 18.90 14.28
C PRO A 246 -0.14 18.61 13.07
N ARG A 247 -0.70 18.69 11.86
CA ARG A 247 0.07 18.47 10.63
C ARG A 247 1.28 19.39 10.49
N SER A 248 1.19 20.63 11.00
CA SER A 248 2.31 21.58 11.03
C SER A 248 3.48 21.07 11.89
N VAL A 249 3.18 20.45 13.03
CA VAL A 249 4.17 19.83 13.91
C VAL A 249 4.83 18.66 13.18
N LEU A 250 4.05 17.75 12.60
CA LEU A 250 4.58 16.61 11.83
C LEU A 250 5.47 17.03 10.64
N ALA A 251 5.19 18.17 10.00
CA ALA A 251 6.00 18.68 8.90
C ALA A 251 7.35 19.26 9.38
N THR A 252 7.36 19.94 10.52
CA THR A 252 8.51 20.70 11.03
C THR A 252 9.36 19.94 12.04
N HIS A 253 8.85 18.82 12.56
CA HIS A 253 9.54 17.98 13.55
C HIS A 253 10.01 16.66 12.92
N SER A 254 10.93 15.99 13.60
CA SER A 254 11.40 14.64 13.28
C SER A 254 11.45 13.79 14.55
N LEU A 255 11.66 12.49 14.39
CA LEU A 255 11.72 11.54 15.50
C LEU A 255 12.83 11.88 16.50
N THR A 256 14.00 12.29 16.01
CA THR A 256 15.21 12.53 16.83
C THR A 256 15.57 14.01 16.97
N GLY A 257 15.05 14.88 16.10
CA GLY A 257 15.48 16.28 16.00
C GLY A 257 16.92 16.47 15.49
N LYS A 258 17.61 15.39 15.09
CA LYS A 258 18.99 15.47 14.59
C LYS A 258 19.00 15.80 13.09
N PRO A 259 19.97 16.59 12.60
CA PRO A 259 20.17 16.79 11.17
C PRO A 259 20.54 15.45 10.51
N SER A 260 20.12 15.25 9.27
CA SER A 260 20.52 14.06 8.52
C SER A 260 22.00 14.17 8.15
N PRO A 261 22.81 13.12 8.37
CA PRO A 261 24.24 13.12 8.05
C PRO A 261 24.54 13.52 6.60
N ALA A 262 23.69 13.11 5.66
CA ALA A 262 23.82 13.42 4.23
C ALA A 262 23.64 14.91 3.88
N PHE A 263 23.15 15.72 4.82
CA PHE A 263 22.83 17.13 4.62
C PHE A 263 23.58 18.05 5.57
N ILE A 264 24.64 17.58 6.24
CA ILE A 264 25.44 18.41 7.18
C ILE A 264 26.08 19.62 6.46
N SER A 265 26.51 19.44 5.20
CA SER A 265 27.14 20.49 4.39
C SER A 265 26.15 21.48 3.78
N SER A 266 24.92 21.05 3.52
CA SER A 266 23.85 21.96 3.11
C SER A 266 23.34 22.66 4.37
N ASN A 267 23.33 23.99 4.42
CA ASN A 267 22.86 24.80 5.57
C ASN A 267 21.33 24.69 5.79
N LYS A 268 20.83 23.46 5.84
CA LYS A 268 19.43 23.10 5.91
C LYS A 268 19.00 23.12 7.36
N GLN A 269 17.94 23.86 7.64
CA GLN A 269 17.44 24.01 8.99
C GLN A 269 17.11 22.66 9.63
N THR A 270 17.64 22.46 10.84
CA THR A 270 17.40 21.25 11.63
C THR A 270 15.96 21.24 12.14
N LYS A 271 15.29 20.08 11.99
CA LYS A 271 13.91 19.88 12.48
C LYS A 271 13.91 19.73 14.00
N MET A 272 12.83 20.15 14.65
CA MET A 272 12.64 19.92 16.09
C MET A 272 12.33 18.44 16.40
N ARG A 273 12.48 18.00 17.65
CA ARG A 273 12.16 16.62 18.07
C ARG A 273 10.69 16.51 18.47
N LEU A 274 9.99 15.47 18.01
CA LEU A 274 8.63 15.15 18.49
C LEU A 274 8.63 14.83 20.00
N ASN A 275 7.50 15.06 20.67
CA ASN A 275 7.36 14.79 22.11
C ASN A 275 7.68 13.30 22.40
N PRO A 276 8.78 13.01 23.14
CA PRO A 276 9.25 11.64 23.31
C PRO A 276 8.27 10.76 24.10
N THR A 277 7.54 11.34 25.06
CA THR A 277 6.54 10.61 25.86
C THR A 277 5.40 10.10 24.98
N ILE A 278 4.86 10.98 24.13
CA ILE A 278 3.80 10.62 23.19
C ILE A 278 4.28 9.57 22.18
N ILE A 279 5.52 9.72 21.68
CA ILE A 279 6.10 8.76 20.75
C ILE A 279 6.30 7.38 21.41
N SER A 280 6.74 7.35 22.65
CA SER A 280 6.87 6.09 23.42
C SER A 280 5.52 5.39 23.55
N ASP A 281 4.45 6.13 23.85
CA ASP A 281 3.11 5.57 23.97
C ASP A 281 2.57 5.04 22.64
N ILE A 282 2.86 5.71 21.53
CA ILE A 282 2.52 5.23 20.19
C ILE A 282 3.25 3.92 19.88
N ILE A 283 4.55 3.85 20.17
CA ILE A 283 5.35 2.64 19.97
C ILE A 283 4.81 1.50 20.83
N GLU A 284 4.52 1.76 22.10
CA GLU A 284 4.00 0.76 23.03
C GLU A 284 2.66 0.18 22.56
N VAL A 285 1.69 1.03 22.19
CA VAL A 285 0.37 0.54 21.78
C VAL A 285 0.43 -0.23 20.47
N ILE A 286 1.24 0.22 19.50
CA ILE A 286 1.33 -0.41 18.18
C ILE A 286 2.06 -1.74 18.26
N THR A 287 3.17 -1.82 18.99
CA THR A 287 3.91 -3.09 19.15
C THR A 287 3.04 -4.14 19.85
N LYS A 288 2.26 -3.74 20.87
CA LYS A 288 1.32 -4.63 21.57
C LYS A 288 0.13 -5.07 20.73
N LYS A 289 -0.46 -4.16 19.93
CA LYS A 289 -1.69 -4.45 19.17
C LYS A 289 -1.44 -5.11 17.82
N CYS A 290 -0.36 -4.71 17.15
CA CYS A 290 -0.02 -5.19 15.81
C CYS A 290 1.06 -6.29 15.83
N LEU A 291 1.66 -6.60 16.99
CA LEU A 291 2.71 -7.61 17.16
C LEU A 291 3.93 -7.38 16.25
N VAL A 292 4.32 -6.11 16.08
CA VAL A 292 5.47 -5.70 15.26
C VAL A 292 6.63 -5.21 16.11
N SER A 293 7.83 -5.16 15.54
CA SER A 293 9.00 -4.58 16.20
C SER A 293 8.93 -3.05 16.26
N GLU A 294 9.55 -2.48 17.30
CA GLU A 294 9.64 -1.03 17.49
C GLU A 294 10.31 -0.31 16.30
N SER A 295 11.28 -0.96 15.65
CA SER A 295 11.99 -0.41 14.49
C SER A 295 11.04 -0.08 13.34
N LEU A 296 10.10 -0.97 13.03
CA LEU A 296 9.11 -0.75 11.97
C LEU A 296 8.19 0.43 12.28
N VAL A 297 7.78 0.57 13.55
CA VAL A 297 6.96 1.70 14.00
C VAL A 297 7.74 3.02 13.87
N ARG A 298 9.01 3.05 14.29
CA ARG A 298 9.89 4.21 14.15
C ARG A 298 10.11 4.63 12.69
N ASN A 299 10.23 3.65 11.79
CA ASN A 299 10.31 3.90 10.35
C ASN A 299 9.02 4.52 9.82
N ALA A 300 7.85 3.96 10.18
CA ALA A 300 6.56 4.53 9.81
C ALA A 300 6.37 5.98 10.30
N ILE A 301 6.83 6.30 11.53
CA ILE A 301 6.82 7.67 12.06
C ILE A 301 7.70 8.60 11.20
N THR A 302 8.92 8.16 10.88
CA THR A 302 9.88 8.95 10.12
C THR A 302 9.35 9.26 8.71
N THR A 303 8.83 8.25 8.01
CA THR A 303 8.21 8.40 6.69
C THR A 303 7.02 9.35 6.76
N LYS A 304 6.16 9.23 7.77
CA LYS A 304 5.00 10.13 7.91
C LYS A 304 5.42 11.60 8.12
N CYS A 305 6.47 11.86 8.88
CA CYS A 305 7.00 13.23 9.04
C CYS A 305 7.61 13.77 7.74
N ALA A 306 8.23 12.91 6.94
CA ALA A 306 8.73 13.28 5.61
C ALA A 306 7.57 13.63 4.64
N ASP A 307 6.50 12.81 4.63
CA ASP A 307 5.31 13.02 3.81
C ASP A 307 4.62 14.34 4.15
N GLU A 308 4.39 14.63 5.44
CA GLU A 308 3.77 15.88 5.86
C GLU A 308 4.64 17.09 5.53
N ASN A 309 5.96 16.98 5.61
CA ASN A 309 6.88 18.03 5.19
C ASN A 309 6.81 18.29 3.68
N LYS A 310 6.77 17.23 2.86
CA LYS A 310 6.59 17.34 1.39
C LYS A 310 5.28 18.05 1.07
N MET A 311 4.19 17.62 1.72
CA MET A 311 2.87 18.23 1.53
C MET A 311 2.79 19.66 2.05
N TYR A 312 3.48 19.98 3.15
CA TYR A 312 3.52 21.33 3.70
C TYR A 312 4.20 22.31 2.74
N LYS A 313 5.31 21.92 2.12
CA LYS A 313 5.99 22.72 1.09
C LYS A 313 5.11 22.96 -0.13
N LYS A 314 4.48 21.91 -0.68
CA LYS A 314 3.54 22.02 -1.81
C LYS A 314 2.39 23.00 -1.52
N ARG A 315 1.87 23.01 -0.28
CA ARG A 315 0.83 23.97 0.15
C ARG A 315 1.35 25.40 0.31
N LEU A 316 2.63 25.59 0.63
CA LEU A 316 3.24 26.91 0.72
C LEU A 316 3.50 27.51 -0.66
N GLU A 317 4.00 26.70 -1.60
CA GLU A 317 4.21 27.08 -3.00
C GLU A 317 2.89 27.55 -3.62
N LYS A 318 1.84 26.71 -3.53
CA LYS A 318 0.51 27.07 -4.03
C LYS A 318 -0.02 28.39 -3.46
N ARG A 319 0.19 28.66 -2.17
CA ARG A 319 -0.26 29.91 -1.53
C ARG A 319 0.51 31.14 -2.02
N LYS A 320 1.78 30.98 -2.45
CA LYS A 320 2.55 32.06 -3.07
C LYS A 320 2.03 32.36 -4.46
N ASP A 321 1.72 31.32 -5.24
CA ASP A 321 1.18 31.45 -6.59
C ASP A 321 -0.20 32.13 -6.57
N ASP A 322 -1.10 31.69 -5.66
CA ASP A 322 -2.42 32.29 -5.48
C ASP A 322 -2.33 33.77 -5.05
N LYS A 323 -1.35 34.11 -4.20
CA LYS A 323 -1.13 35.49 -3.76
C LYS A 323 -0.59 36.37 -4.90
N ALA A 324 0.39 35.89 -5.65
CA ALA A 324 0.93 36.60 -6.81
C ALA A 324 -0.14 36.89 -7.88
N ALA A 325 -1.04 35.93 -8.13
CA ALA A 325 -2.15 36.10 -9.06
C ALA A 325 -3.17 37.16 -8.58
N ASN A 326 -3.44 37.24 -7.28
CA ASN A 326 -4.33 38.27 -6.72
C ASN A 326 -3.69 39.66 -6.76
N ASP A 327 -2.41 39.78 -6.40
CA ASP A 327 -1.67 41.04 -6.43
C ASP A 327 -1.59 41.61 -7.87
N GLU A 328 -1.45 40.73 -8.90
CA GLU A 328 -1.47 41.13 -10.32
C GLU A 328 -2.85 41.62 -10.80
N ASN A 329 -3.93 40.96 -10.35
CA ASN A 329 -5.29 41.35 -10.69
C ASN A 329 -5.69 42.69 -10.06
N ASP A 330 -5.28 42.94 -8.83
CA ASP A 330 -5.49 44.23 -8.15
C ASP A 330 -4.72 45.36 -8.84
N ALA A 331 -3.48 45.11 -9.27
CA ALA A 331 -2.69 46.09 -10.03
C ALA A 331 -3.30 46.44 -11.40
N LYS A 332 -3.91 45.47 -12.10
CA LYS A 332 -4.61 45.72 -13.38
C LYS A 332 -5.90 46.52 -13.17
N LYS A 333 -6.60 46.31 -12.06
CA LYS A 333 -7.84 47.03 -11.73
C LYS A 333 -7.58 48.52 -11.42
N ILE A 334 -6.45 48.82 -10.78
CA ILE A 334 -6.03 50.20 -10.50
C ILE A 334 -5.71 50.95 -11.81
N ARG A 335 -5.00 50.32 -12.75
CA ARG A 335 -4.64 50.91 -14.06
C ARG A 335 -5.80 51.14 -15.02
N LEU A 336 -6.96 50.50 -14.80
CA LEU A 336 -8.16 50.69 -15.63
C LEU A 336 -9.08 51.79 -15.09
N ALA A 337 -8.78 52.34 -13.91
CA ALA A 337 -9.55 53.37 -13.23
C ALA A 337 -8.91 54.77 -13.32
N GLU A 338 -7.71 54.85 -13.91
CA GLU A 338 -7.02 56.08 -14.35
C GLU A 338 -7.22 56.26 -15.85
#